data_AF-A0A975VMH1-F1
#
_entry.id   AF-A0A975VMH1-F1
#
_cell.length_a   1.000
_cell.length_b   1.000
_cell.length_c   1.000
_cell.angle_alpha   90.00
_cell.angle_beta   90.00
_cell.angle_gamma   90.00
#
_symmetry.space_group_name_H-M   'P 1'
#
loop_
_entity.id
_entity.type
_entity.pdbx_description
1 polymer ?
#
loop_
_entity_poly.entity_id
_entity_poly.type
_entity_poly.pdbx_seq_one_letter_code
_entity_poly.pdbx_strand_id
1 'polypeptide(L)'
;MKHRIPSGLAPLACLPFESQECRSLHWMPLAVRYKLDVCQLCLSLGQWQSLSLESRAFLLREPFATGCGSWFERLAVDRGARPLNEDRIAPGSFAEYVWRKLATGNGKFRSASGNGALHAVS
;
A
#
# COMPACT_ATOMS: atom_id res chain seq x y z
N MET A 1 15.58 8.31 -5.19
CA MET A 1 15.00 7.31 -6.13
C MET A 1 13.48 7.41 -6.07
N LYS A 2 12.75 7.33 -7.19
CA LYS A 2 11.27 7.23 -7.19
C LYS A 2 10.89 5.90 -7.82
N HIS A 3 10.72 4.85 -7.02
CA HIS A 3 10.17 3.59 -7.52
C HIS A 3 8.69 3.81 -7.81
N ARG A 4 8.38 4.16 -9.06
CA ARG A 4 7.01 4.37 -9.52
C ARG A 4 6.41 2.99 -9.83
N ILE A 5 5.49 2.52 -8.98
CA ILE A 5 4.67 1.33 -9.31
C ILE A 5 3.87 1.68 -10.57
N PRO A 6 3.86 0.82 -11.61
CA PRO A 6 3.05 1.05 -12.80
C PRO A 6 1.60 1.27 -12.41
N SER A 7 0.97 2.32 -12.94
CA SER A 7 -0.37 2.77 -12.57
C SER A 7 -1.47 1.70 -12.73
N GLY A 8 -1.26 0.70 -13.59
CA GLY A 8 -2.16 -0.45 -13.76
C GLY A 8 -2.10 -1.53 -12.66
N LEU A 9 -1.17 -1.42 -11.71
CA LEU A 9 -0.97 -2.40 -10.62
C LEU A 9 -1.24 -1.79 -9.23
N ALA A 10 -1.77 -0.58 -9.16
CA ALA A 10 -2.08 0.07 -7.89
C ALA A 10 -3.23 -0.67 -7.18
N PRO A 11 -3.03 -1.23 -5.97
CA PRO A 11 -4.12 -1.80 -5.21
C PRO A 11 -4.98 -0.64 -4.69
N LEU A 12 -6.10 -0.37 -5.35
CA LEU A 12 -7.05 0.67 -4.92
C LEU A 12 -8.16 0.12 -4.02
N ALA A 13 -8.28 -1.20 -3.92
CA ALA A 13 -9.21 -1.95 -3.09
C ALA A 13 -8.51 -3.18 -2.48
N CYS A 14 -9.18 -3.87 -1.56
CA CYS A 14 -8.69 -5.15 -1.03
C CYS A 14 -8.50 -6.16 -2.16
N LEU A 15 -7.31 -6.77 -2.23
CA LEU A 15 -6.99 -7.76 -3.24
C LEU A 15 -7.62 -9.14 -2.91
N PRO A 16 -7.90 -9.98 -3.92
CA PRO A 16 -8.56 -11.27 -3.71
C PRO A 16 -7.82 -12.21 -2.74
N PHE A 17 -6.50 -12.12 -2.67
CA PHE A 17 -5.65 -12.94 -1.80
C PHE A 17 -5.47 -12.36 -0.39
N GLU A 18 -5.98 -11.17 -0.10
CA GLU A 18 -5.92 -10.63 1.27
C GLU A 18 -6.79 -11.46 2.22
N SER A 19 -6.39 -11.57 3.48
CA SER A 19 -7.07 -12.40 4.46
C SER A 19 -8.42 -11.80 4.89
N GLN A 20 -9.23 -12.58 5.63
CA GLN A 20 -10.51 -12.09 6.12
C GLN A 20 -10.35 -10.91 7.10
N GLU A 21 -9.25 -10.88 7.84
CA GLU A 21 -8.88 -9.79 8.77
C GLU A 21 -8.61 -8.47 8.02
N CYS A 22 -8.03 -8.54 6.82
CA CYS A 22 -7.91 -7.36 5.96
C CYS A 22 -9.27 -6.93 5.40
N ARG A 23 -10.10 -7.88 4.96
CA ARG A 23 -11.46 -7.58 4.44
C ARG A 23 -12.38 -7.01 5.51
N SER A 24 -12.25 -7.46 6.75
CA SER A 24 -12.97 -6.92 7.91
C SER A 24 -12.34 -5.65 8.49
N LEU A 25 -11.26 -5.15 7.87
CA LEU A 25 -10.51 -3.96 8.29
C LEU A 25 -9.91 -4.06 9.70
N HIS A 26 -9.78 -5.28 10.24
CA HIS A 26 -9.04 -5.51 11.47
C HIS A 26 -7.53 -5.30 11.25
N TRP A 27 -7.04 -5.75 10.09
CA TRP A 27 -5.70 -5.44 9.58
C TRP A 27 -5.78 -4.39 8.47
N MET A 28 -4.72 -3.61 8.33
CA MET A 28 -4.65 -2.56 7.32
C MET A 28 -4.48 -3.18 5.92
N PRO A 29 -5.44 -2.96 4.99
CA PRO A 29 -5.36 -3.50 3.64
C PRO A 29 -4.14 -3.01 2.87
N LEU A 30 -3.67 -3.82 1.91
CA LEU A 30 -2.55 -3.44 1.05
C LEU A 30 -2.82 -2.16 0.26
N ALA A 31 -4.07 -1.92 -0.12
CA ALA A 31 -4.47 -0.70 -0.80
C ALA A 31 -4.20 0.57 0.02
N VAL A 32 -4.50 0.54 1.32
CA VAL A 32 -4.25 1.68 2.20
C VAL A 32 -2.75 1.88 2.40
N ARG A 33 -2.00 0.78 2.62
CA ARG A 33 -0.54 0.83 2.74
C ARG A 33 0.13 1.42 1.50
N TYR A 34 -0.34 1.03 0.31
CA TYR A 34 0.15 1.60 -0.94
C TYR A 34 -0.06 3.11 -1.01
N LYS A 35 -1.27 3.60 -0.70
CA LYS A 35 -1.57 5.04 -0.71
C LYS A 35 -0.70 5.79 0.30
N LEU A 36 -0.50 5.24 1.50
CA LEU A 36 0.39 5.78 2.52
C LEU A 36 1.84 5.88 2.01
N ASP A 37 2.36 4.82 1.40
CA ASP A 37 3.72 4.80 0.84
C ASP A 37 3.88 5.85 -0.27
N VAL A 38 2.89 6.01 -1.16
CA VAL A 38 2.98 7.03 -2.22
C VAL A 38 2.90 8.46 -1.64
N CYS A 39 2.11 8.67 -0.59
CA CYS A 39 2.05 9.93 0.14
C CYS A 39 3.21 10.15 1.12
N GLN A 40 4.13 9.20 1.25
CA GLN A 40 5.20 9.24 2.26
C GLN A 40 4.65 9.45 3.68
N LEU A 41 3.56 8.76 4.00
CA LEU A 41 2.91 8.81 5.31
C LEU A 41 3.06 7.46 6.04
N CYS A 42 3.11 7.54 7.36
CA CYS A 42 3.10 6.41 8.27
C CYS A 42 1.85 6.45 9.12
N LEU A 43 1.14 5.32 9.18
CA LEU A 43 0.08 5.06 10.13
C LEU A 43 0.34 3.67 10.72
N SER A 44 0.65 3.60 12.02
CA SER A 44 0.93 2.31 12.66
C SER A 44 -0.32 1.41 12.72
N LEU A 45 -0.13 0.10 12.87
CA LEU A 45 -1.26 -0.83 13.03
C LEU A 45 -2.08 -0.50 14.28
N GLY A 46 -1.45 -0.10 15.38
CA GLY A 46 -2.16 0.32 16.60
C GLY A 46 -3.04 1.55 16.35
N GLN A 47 -2.53 2.57 15.65
CA GLN A 47 -3.33 3.73 15.27
C GLN A 47 -4.45 3.37 14.31
N TRP A 48 -4.21 2.52 13.32
CA TRP A 48 -5.25 1.99 12.44
C TRP A 48 -6.37 1.31 13.24
N GLN A 49 -5.99 0.47 14.19
CA GLN A 49 -6.92 -0.27 15.04
C GLN A 49 -7.64 0.61 16.08
N SER A 50 -7.13 1.81 16.38
CA SER A 50 -7.87 2.79 17.19
C SER A 50 -8.89 3.60 16.37
N LEU A 51 -8.80 3.61 15.04
CA LEU A 51 -9.81 4.27 14.20
C LEU A 51 -11.15 3.51 14.25
N SER A 52 -12.26 4.23 14.09
CA SER A 52 -13.57 3.59 13.87
C SER A 52 -13.57 2.76 12.58
N LEU A 53 -14.44 1.76 12.50
CA LEU A 53 -14.57 0.95 11.27
C LEU A 53 -14.93 1.81 10.06
N GLU A 54 -15.80 2.79 10.26
CA GLU A 54 -16.19 3.78 9.24
C GLU A 54 -14.97 4.58 8.74
N SER A 55 -14.12 5.04 9.66
CA SER A 55 -12.88 5.75 9.36
C SER A 55 -11.91 4.91 8.51
N ARG A 56 -11.78 3.62 8.84
CA ARG A 56 -10.97 2.67 8.06
C ARG A 56 -11.54 2.47 6.66
N ALA A 57 -12.86 2.34 6.55
CA ALA A 57 -13.56 2.19 5.27
C ALA A 57 -13.44 3.45 4.40
N PHE A 58 -13.42 4.65 4.99
CA PHE A 58 -13.12 5.89 4.27
C PHE A 58 -11.72 5.86 3.65
N LEU A 59 -10.68 5.58 4.44
CA LEU A 59 -9.30 5.51 3.92
C LEU A 59 -9.14 4.47 2.80
N LEU A 60 -9.86 3.34 2.87
CA LEU A 60 -9.87 2.35 1.81
C LEU A 60 -10.57 2.85 0.54
N ARG A 61 -11.78 3.43 0.67
CA ARG A 61 -12.60 3.82 -0.49
C ARG A 61 -12.08 5.03 -1.24
N GLU A 62 -11.34 5.92 -0.57
CA GLU A 62 -11.01 7.22 -1.14
C GLU A 62 -10.22 7.06 -2.46
N PRO A 63 -10.65 7.71 -3.56
CA PRO A 63 -9.95 7.68 -4.82
C PRO A 63 -8.52 8.19 -4.63
N PHE A 64 -7.55 7.43 -5.11
CA PHE A 64 -6.16 7.83 -5.02
C PHE A 64 -5.70 8.46 -6.32
N ALA A 65 -5.50 9.78 -6.30
CA ALA A 65 -4.80 10.49 -7.35
C ALA A 65 -3.30 10.52 -6.99
N THR A 66 -2.44 10.07 -7.90
CA THR A 66 -0.99 10.17 -7.72
C THR A 66 -0.55 11.64 -7.71
N GLY A 67 -0.23 12.19 -6.53
CA GLY A 67 0.27 13.55 -6.35
C GLY A 67 0.26 14.00 -4.89
N CYS A 68 1.09 15.00 -4.57
CA CYS A 68 1.07 15.70 -3.27
C CYS A 68 -0.23 16.55 -3.16
N GLY A 69 -0.91 16.49 -2.02
CA GLY A 69 -2.13 17.24 -1.74
C GLY A 69 -3.43 16.50 -2.04
N SER A 70 -3.40 15.17 -2.20
CA SER A 70 -4.61 14.38 -2.44
C SER A 70 -5.56 14.42 -1.23
N TRP A 71 -6.85 14.17 -1.47
CA TRP A 71 -7.83 14.09 -0.39
C TRP A 71 -7.50 12.96 0.61
N PHE A 72 -7.00 11.83 0.09
CA PHE A 72 -6.50 10.73 0.92
C PHE A 72 -5.42 11.20 1.90
N GLU A 73 -4.44 11.98 1.43
CA GLU A 73 -3.33 12.47 2.26
C GLU A 73 -3.85 13.30 3.44
N ARG A 74 -4.73 14.27 3.17
CA ARG A 74 -5.36 15.10 4.21
C ARG A 74 -6.14 14.24 5.21
N LEU A 75 -6.91 13.30 4.69
CA LEU A 75 -7.74 12.40 5.49
C LEU A 75 -6.90 11.48 6.38
N ALA A 76 -5.77 11.00 5.88
CA ALA A 76 -4.84 10.17 6.63
C ALA A 76 -4.16 10.98 7.74
N VAL A 77 -3.73 12.22 7.47
CA VAL A 77 -3.12 13.11 8.46
C VAL A 77 -4.10 13.49 9.57
N ASP A 78 -5.35 13.83 9.22
CA ASP A 78 -6.45 14.07 10.17
C ASP A 78 -6.66 12.87 11.11
N ARG A 79 -6.49 11.66 10.58
CA ARG A 79 -6.57 10.40 11.33
C ARG A 79 -5.27 9.96 12.00
N GLY A 80 -4.29 10.85 12.10
CA GLY A 80 -3.08 10.62 12.89
C GLY A 80 -1.91 10.02 12.13
N ALA A 81 -1.99 9.89 10.80
CA ALA A 81 -0.81 9.59 10.00
C ALA A 81 0.22 10.72 10.12
N ARG A 82 1.50 10.38 9.97
CA ARG A 82 2.63 11.30 10.08
C ARG A 82 3.54 11.16 8.88
N PRO A 83 4.22 12.22 8.42
CA PRO A 83 5.25 12.09 7.40
C PRO A 83 6.28 11.02 7.79
N LEU A 84 6.67 10.19 6.82
CA LEU A 84 7.85 9.36 6.96
C LEU A 84 9.07 10.30 7.01
N ASN A 85 9.84 10.23 8.09
CA ASN A 85 11.15 10.87 8.11
C ASN A 85 12.01 10.20 7.03
N GLU A 86 12.60 10.99 6.14
CA GLU A 86 13.32 10.56 4.92
C GLU A 86 14.45 9.54 5.21
N ASP A 87 14.93 9.48 6.45
CA ASP A 87 16.08 8.66 6.84
C ASP A 87 15.78 7.20 7.17
N ARG A 88 14.52 6.76 7.19
CA ARG A 88 14.19 5.37 7.54
C ARG A 88 13.08 4.81 6.65
N ILE A 89 13.40 3.75 5.88
CA ILE A 89 12.37 2.83 5.39
C ILE A 89 11.57 2.38 6.60
N ALA A 90 10.29 2.73 6.66
CA ALA A 90 9.45 2.33 7.79
C ALA A 90 9.47 0.81 7.88
N PRO A 91 9.82 0.24 9.06
CA PRO A 91 9.68 -1.18 9.30
C PRO A 91 8.23 -1.58 9.05
N GLY A 92 8.02 -2.59 8.21
CA GLY A 92 6.71 -3.08 7.79
C GLY A 92 6.07 -2.33 6.61
N SER A 93 6.77 -1.39 5.96
CA SER A 93 6.31 -0.74 4.73
C SER A 93 6.12 -1.75 3.60
N PHE A 94 5.25 -1.43 2.63
CA PHE A 94 5.06 -2.31 1.48
C PHE A 94 6.34 -2.37 0.64
N ALA A 95 7.08 -1.27 0.53
CA ALA A 95 8.42 -1.26 -0.05
C ALA A 95 9.37 -2.27 0.61
N GLU A 96 9.44 -2.33 1.96
CA GLU A 96 10.26 -3.31 2.66
C GLU A 96 9.78 -4.75 2.42
N TYR A 97 8.46 -4.99 2.45
CA TYR A 97 7.87 -6.29 2.15
C TYR A 97 8.28 -6.79 0.75
N VAL A 98 8.15 -5.94 -0.28
CA VAL A 98 8.54 -6.26 -1.65
C VAL A 98 10.04 -6.53 -1.73
N TRP A 99 10.87 -5.68 -1.13
CA TRP A 99 12.31 -5.88 -1.10
C TRP A 99 12.71 -7.20 -0.43
N ARG A 100 12.09 -7.54 0.70
CA ARG A 100 12.34 -8.80 1.40
C ARG A 100 11.92 -10.02 0.58
N LYS A 101 10.79 -9.93 -0.13
CA LYS A 101 10.33 -10.97 -1.05
C LYS A 101 11.23 -11.14 -2.28
N LEU A 102 11.79 -10.04 -2.79
CA LEU A 102 12.77 -10.07 -3.89
C LEU A 102 14.14 -10.59 -3.44
N ALA A 103 14.60 -10.21 -2.24
CA ALA A 103 15.91 -10.59 -1.70
C ALA A 103 16.00 -12.07 -1.27
N THR A 104 14.88 -12.69 -0.88
CA THR A 104 14.83 -14.08 -0.39
C THR A 104 14.76 -15.15 -1.51
N GLY A 105 14.91 -14.77 -2.78
CA GLY A 105 15.06 -15.72 -3.90
C GLY A 105 13.85 -16.59 -4.26
N ASN A 106 12.78 -16.61 -3.45
CA ASN A 106 11.55 -17.38 -3.73
C ASN A 106 10.55 -16.65 -4.65
N GLY A 107 10.89 -15.43 -5.11
CA GLY A 107 10.12 -14.74 -6.13
C GLY A 107 10.40 -15.37 -7.50
N LYS A 108 9.61 -16.35 -7.92
CA LYS A 108 9.50 -16.74 -9.34
C LYS A 108 8.87 -15.59 -10.13
N PHE A 109 9.62 -14.52 -10.37
CA PHE A 109 9.35 -13.59 -11.45
C PHE A 109 10.48 -13.77 -12.45
N ARG A 110 10.25 -14.65 -13.44
CA ARG A 110 11.13 -14.72 -14.59
C ARG A 110 10.94 -13.43 -15.37
N SER A 111 12.03 -12.67 -15.50
CA SER A 111 12.14 -11.62 -16.51
C SER A 111 11.89 -12.25 -17.87
N ALA A 112 10.71 -12.02 -18.44
CA ALA A 112 10.49 -12.26 -19.85
C ALA A 112 11.13 -11.09 -20.60
N SER A 113 12.35 -11.32 -21.08
CA SER A 113 12.92 -10.49 -22.13
C SER A 113 11.98 -10.54 -23.34
N GLY A 114 11.51 -9.37 -23.77
CA GLY A 114 10.81 -9.18 -25.03
C GLY A 114 9.30 -9.00 -24.90
N ASN A 115 8.89 -7.73 -24.98
CA ASN A 115 7.56 -7.27 -25.39
C ASN A 115 6.35 -7.66 -24.49
N GLY A 116 6.22 -6.94 -23.37
CA GLY A 116 5.05 -6.06 -23.19
C GLY A 116 3.64 -6.65 -23.17
N ALA A 117 3.43 -7.90 -22.71
CA ALA A 117 2.11 -8.36 -22.29
C ALA A 117 2.24 -9.46 -21.23
N LEU A 118 1.71 -9.23 -20.02
CA LEU A 118 1.58 -10.25 -18.99
C LEU A 118 0.17 -10.86 -19.10
N HIS A 119 0.09 -12.09 -19.61
CA HIS A 119 -1.11 -12.91 -19.46
C HIS A 119 -1.00 -13.77 -18.20
N ALA A 120 -2.08 -13.80 -17.41
CA ALA A 120 -2.22 -14.75 -16.30
C ALA A 120 -2.44 -16.15 -16.88
N VAL A 121 -1.66 -17.13 -16.41
CA VAL A 121 -1.90 -18.55 -16.70
C VAL A 121 -2.38 -19.21 -15.41
N SER A 122 -3.41 -20.03 -15.57
CA SER A 122 -4.10 -20.78 -14.51
C SER A 122 -3.25 -21.87 -13.89
#